data_AF-A0A3A9A2Y8-F1
#
_entry.id   AF-A0A3A9A2Y8-F1
#
_cell.length_a   1.000
_cell.length_b   1.000
_cell.length_c   1.000
_cell.angle_alpha   90.00
_cell.angle_beta   90.00
_cell.angle_gamma   90.00
#
_symmetry.space_group_name_H-M   'P 1'
#
loop_
_entity.id
_entity.type
_entity.pdbx_description
1 polymer ?
#
loop_
_entity_poly.entity_id
_entity_poly.type
_entity_poly.pdbx_seq_one_letter_code
_entity_poly.pdbx_strand_id
1 'polypeptide(L)'
;MEKIADKVARMLVREKVISDSMLEIYQYGLVRMFEIGAAVLTSLAIGMCVGMLKQTLLFFLFFIPLRSYLGGFHLRKYRDCYLMSCLTLAAVLAVTRFASFDMHVSCGLIVASSVGIGLEAGLARKKQESGIYALVVWAVLVILLALTAVCYLRREQQTLVLLCCVTVIVLVSKRAERIS
;
A
#
# COMPACT_ATOMS: atom_id res chain seq x y z
N MET A 1 4.87 -20.94 3.63
CA MET A 1 5.78 -19.93 3.06
C MET A 1 7.20 -20.19 3.50
N GLU A 2 7.48 -20.21 4.81
CA GLU A 2 8.83 -20.45 5.37
C GLU A 2 9.52 -21.70 4.81
N LYS A 3 8.88 -22.88 4.80
CA LYS A 3 9.48 -24.11 4.25
C LYS A 3 9.84 -24.03 2.76
N ILE A 4 9.10 -23.25 1.98
CA ILE A 4 9.35 -23.08 0.53
C ILE A 4 10.49 -22.09 0.33
N ALA A 5 10.43 -20.95 1.01
CA ALA A 5 11.49 -19.94 1.00
C ALA A 5 12.83 -20.52 1.46
N ASP A 6 12.80 -21.33 2.51
CA ASP A 6 13.94 -22.04 3.05
C ASP A 6 14.54 -23.04 2.05
N LYS A 7 13.70 -23.86 1.39
CA LYS A 7 14.16 -24.78 0.35
C LYS A 7 14.80 -24.06 -0.83
N VAL A 8 14.22 -22.93 -1.25
CA VAL A 8 14.76 -22.09 -2.34
C VAL A 8 16.08 -21.43 -1.92
N ALA A 9 16.16 -20.87 -0.71
CA ALA A 9 17.38 -20.25 -0.18
C ALA A 9 18.53 -21.25 -0.07
N ARG A 10 18.26 -22.47 0.44
CA ARG A 10 19.27 -23.54 0.52
C ARG A 10 19.71 -24.05 -0.86
N MET A 11 18.82 -24.08 -1.85
CA MET A 11 19.20 -24.37 -3.23
C MET A 11 20.17 -23.31 -3.78
N LEU A 12 19.91 -22.02 -3.55
CA LEU A 12 20.80 -20.94 -3.98
C LEU A 12 22.19 -21.02 -3.33
N VAL A 13 22.28 -21.41 -2.05
CA VAL A 13 23.56 -21.69 -1.38
C VAL A 13 24.25 -22.90 -2.01
N ARG A 14 23.53 -23.99 -2.27
CA ARG A 14 24.08 -25.22 -2.87
C ARG A 14 24.70 -24.96 -4.24
N GLU A 15 24.05 -24.13 -5.05
CA GLU A 15 24.53 -23.70 -6.36
C GLU A 15 25.60 -22.60 -6.29
N LYS A 16 26.08 -22.23 -5.09
CA LYS A 16 27.06 -21.16 -4.82
C LYS A 16 26.68 -19.79 -5.40
N VAL A 17 25.39 -19.55 -5.63
CA VAL A 17 24.86 -18.25 -6.08
C VAL A 17 24.93 -17.23 -4.93
N ILE A 18 24.73 -17.68 -3.70
CA ILE A 18 24.80 -16.87 -2.48
C ILE A 18 25.69 -17.55 -1.44
N SER A 19 26.35 -16.76 -0.57
CA SER A 19 27.11 -17.28 0.56
C SER A 19 26.20 -17.70 1.70
N ASP A 20 26.68 -18.62 2.54
CA ASP A 20 25.93 -19.11 3.71
C ASP A 20 25.59 -17.97 4.70
N SER A 21 26.46 -16.96 4.79
CA SER A 21 26.22 -15.73 5.58
C SER A 21 25.01 -14.92 5.11
N MET A 22 24.57 -15.09 3.86
CA MET A 22 23.43 -14.39 3.29
C MET A 22 22.14 -15.23 3.32
N LEU A 23 22.22 -16.49 3.78
CA LEU A 23 21.10 -17.43 3.77
C LEU A 23 19.89 -16.87 4.53
N GLU A 24 20.09 -16.35 5.75
CA GLU A 24 19.01 -15.82 6.58
C GLU A 24 18.34 -14.59 5.95
N ILE A 25 19.13 -13.71 5.34
CA ILE A 25 18.64 -12.50 4.67
C ILE A 25 17.80 -12.90 3.45
N TYR A 26 18.27 -13.84 2.64
CA TYR A 26 17.54 -14.35 1.49
C TYR A 26 16.29 -15.13 1.90
N GLN A 27 16.36 -15.92 2.96
CA GLN A 27 15.19 -16.64 3.48
C GLN A 27 14.10 -15.65 3.91
N TYR A 28 14.45 -14.62 4.68
CA TYR A 28 13.51 -13.56 5.06
C TYR A 28 12.96 -12.82 3.84
N GLY A 29 13.82 -12.44 2.90
CA GLY A 29 13.45 -11.76 1.66
C GLY A 29 12.49 -12.60 0.80
N LEU A 30 12.76 -13.89 0.65
CA LEU A 30 11.92 -14.83 -0.09
C LEU A 30 10.58 -15.06 0.58
N VAL A 31 10.55 -15.20 1.92
CA VAL A 31 9.29 -15.23 2.67
C VAL A 31 8.49 -13.97 2.33
N ARG A 32 9.03 -12.78 2.57
CA ARG A 32 8.35 -11.50 2.29
C ARG A 32 7.92 -11.35 0.84
N MET A 33 8.75 -11.80 -0.11
CA MET A 33 8.44 -11.75 -1.54
C MET A 33 7.24 -12.64 -1.88
N PHE A 34 7.23 -13.90 -1.42
CA PHE A 34 6.08 -14.78 -1.63
C PHE A 34 4.84 -14.23 -0.96
N GLU A 35 5.00 -13.65 0.22
CA GLU A 35 3.90 -13.11 1.01
C GLU A 35 3.19 -11.95 0.31
N ILE A 36 3.97 -10.97 -0.15
CA ILE A 36 3.47 -9.82 -0.92
C ILE A 36 3.00 -10.28 -2.30
N GLY A 37 3.75 -11.16 -2.96
CA GLY A 37 3.41 -11.69 -4.27
C GLY A 37 2.07 -12.42 -4.27
N ALA A 38 1.83 -13.28 -3.28
CA ALA A 38 0.55 -13.97 -3.11
C ALA A 38 -0.59 -12.98 -2.88
N ALA A 39 -0.39 -11.96 -2.04
CA ALA A 39 -1.40 -10.93 -1.79
C ALA A 39 -1.72 -10.12 -3.05
N VAL A 40 -0.71 -9.75 -3.85
CA VAL A 40 -0.89 -9.03 -5.11
C VAL A 40 -1.59 -9.91 -6.15
N LEU A 41 -1.21 -11.18 -6.27
CA LEU A 41 -1.84 -12.12 -7.21
C LEU A 41 -3.31 -12.37 -6.88
N THR A 42 -3.66 -12.63 -5.62
CA THR A 42 -5.05 -12.83 -5.21
C THR A 42 -5.89 -11.58 -5.41
N SER A 43 -5.30 -10.43 -5.09
CA SER A 43 -5.90 -9.12 -5.32
C SER A 43 -6.18 -8.82 -6.80
N LEU A 44 -5.22 -9.13 -7.68
CA LEU A 44 -5.42 -8.99 -9.13
C LEU A 44 -6.50 -9.94 -9.63
N ALA A 45 -6.54 -11.18 -9.12
CA ALA A 45 -7.62 -12.13 -9.45
C ALA A 45 -8.99 -11.59 -9.03
N ILE A 46 -9.11 -11.03 -7.82
CA ILE A 46 -10.35 -10.37 -7.36
C ILE A 46 -10.71 -9.20 -8.28
N GLY A 47 -9.76 -8.32 -8.60
CA GLY A 47 -9.96 -7.19 -9.50
C GLY A 47 -10.43 -7.60 -10.90
N MET A 48 -9.91 -8.70 -11.43
CA MET A 48 -10.36 -9.29 -12.70
C MET A 48 -11.78 -9.85 -12.60
N CYS A 49 -12.11 -10.61 -11.55
CA CYS A 49 -13.46 -11.16 -11.34
C CYS A 49 -14.53 -10.06 -11.21
N VAL A 50 -14.19 -8.94 -10.58
CA VAL A 50 -15.10 -7.78 -10.42
C VAL A 50 -15.12 -6.89 -11.68
N GLY A 51 -14.18 -7.07 -12.61
CA GLY A 51 -14.04 -6.23 -13.81
C GLY A 51 -13.44 -4.84 -13.55
N MET A 52 -12.77 -4.65 -12.40
CA MET A 52 -12.20 -3.37 -11.95
C MET A 52 -10.66 -3.42 -11.90
N LEU A 53 -10.05 -3.92 -12.96
CA LEU A 53 -8.60 -4.09 -13.03
C LEU A 53 -7.86 -2.74 -13.00
N LYS A 54 -8.39 -1.71 -13.69
CA LYS A 54 -7.82 -0.35 -13.69
C LYS A 54 -7.74 0.22 -12.27
N GLN A 55 -8.81 0.10 -11.50
CA GLN A 55 -8.89 0.57 -10.11
C GLN A 55 -7.95 -0.23 -9.20
N THR A 56 -7.85 -1.54 -9.42
CA THR A 56 -6.93 -2.42 -8.67
C THR A 56 -5.46 -2.03 -8.90
N LEU A 57 -5.07 -1.73 -10.14
CA LEU A 57 -3.71 -1.27 -10.45
C LEU A 57 -3.42 0.11 -9.84
N LEU A 58 -4.38 1.04 -9.93
CA LEU A 58 -4.25 2.36 -9.29
C LEU A 58 -4.14 2.25 -7.77
N PHE A 59 -4.90 1.35 -7.15
CA PHE A 59 -4.78 1.07 -5.72
C PHE A 59 -3.34 0.69 -5.37
N PHE A 60 -2.76 -0.29 -6.06
CA PHE A 60 -1.39 -0.72 -5.78
C PHE A 60 -0.36 0.38 -6.01
N LEU A 61 -0.52 1.16 -7.08
CA LEU A 61 0.41 2.24 -7.44
C LEU A 61 0.55 3.28 -6.33
N PHE A 62 -0.54 3.63 -5.63
CA PHE A 62 -0.52 4.65 -4.57
C PHE A 62 -0.37 4.04 -3.17
N PHE A 63 -1.06 2.93 -2.90
CA PHE A 63 -1.08 2.33 -1.58
C PHE A 63 0.27 1.75 -1.17
N ILE A 64 0.99 1.06 -2.08
CA ILE A 64 2.28 0.43 -1.78
C ILE A 64 3.35 1.45 -1.38
N PRO A 65 3.62 2.52 -2.17
CA PRO A 65 4.64 3.49 -1.78
C PRO A 65 4.20 4.27 -0.53
N LEU A 66 2.95 4.73 -0.44
CA LEU A 66 2.49 5.44 0.77
C LEU A 66 2.70 4.58 2.02
N ARG A 67 2.31 3.31 2.00
CA ARG A 67 2.48 2.40 3.14
C ARG A 67 3.94 2.03 3.41
N SER A 68 4.76 1.86 2.37
CA SER A 68 6.18 1.50 2.55
C SER A 68 6.99 2.60 3.22
N TYR A 69 6.69 3.87 2.91
CA TYR A 69 7.44 5.02 3.45
C TYR A 69 6.83 5.64 4.69
N LEU A 70 5.50 5.59 4.85
CA LEU A 70 4.84 6.05 6.08
C LEU A 70 4.89 4.96 7.16
N GLY A 71 5.18 3.72 6.82
CA GLY A 71 5.05 2.58 7.73
C GLY A 71 3.58 2.21 7.96
N GLY A 72 3.32 1.55 9.08
CA GLY A 72 1.97 1.18 9.47
C GLY A 72 1.96 0.06 10.51
N PHE A 73 0.77 -0.35 10.91
CA PHE A 73 0.58 -1.35 11.95
C PHE A 73 1.23 -2.70 11.57
N HIS A 74 2.33 -3.04 12.24
CA HIS A 74 3.03 -4.32 12.07
C HIS A 74 2.39 -5.38 12.97
N LEU A 75 1.49 -6.18 12.39
CA LEU A 75 0.93 -7.35 13.07
C LEU A 75 2.00 -8.43 13.26
N ARG A 76 2.06 -9.01 14.46
CA ARG A 76 3.03 -10.05 14.87
C ARG A 76 2.93 -11.35 14.06
N LYS A 77 1.87 -11.56 13.27
CA LYS A 77 1.63 -12.79 12.50
C LYS A 77 1.36 -12.46 11.03
N TYR A 78 2.03 -13.18 10.13
CA TYR A 78 1.88 -13.02 8.69
C TYR A 78 0.45 -13.25 8.19
N ARG A 79 -0.23 -14.30 8.67
CA ARG A 79 -1.59 -14.64 8.23
C ARG A 79 -2.55 -13.47 8.42
N ASP A 80 -2.40 -12.73 9.51
CA ASP A 80 -3.24 -11.58 9.84
C ASP A 80 -2.94 -10.39 8.91
N CYS A 81 -1.67 -10.17 8.57
CA CYS A 81 -1.25 -9.15 7.59
C CYS A 81 -1.77 -9.45 6.17
N TYR A 82 -1.68 -10.71 5.75
CA TYR A 82 -2.23 -11.16 4.46
C TYR A 82 -3.74 -11.00 4.40
N LEU A 83 -4.45 -11.46 5.44
CA LEU A 83 -5.90 -11.36 5.51
C LEU A 83 -6.35 -9.90 5.54
N MET A 84 -5.67 -9.04 6.32
CA MET A 84 -5.96 -7.62 6.38
C MET A 84 -5.70 -6.91 5.06
N SER A 85 -4.62 -7.26 4.34
CA SER A 85 -4.33 -6.66 3.04
C SER A 85 -5.39 -7.04 2.00
N CYS A 86 -5.79 -8.31 1.96
CA CYS A 86 -6.85 -8.79 1.07
C CYS A 86 -8.21 -8.16 1.43
N LEU A 87 -8.54 -8.08 2.73
CA LEU A 87 -9.77 -7.48 3.22
C LEU A 87 -9.83 -5.98 2.91
N THR A 88 -8.71 -5.27 3.09
CA THR A 88 -8.59 -3.84 2.79
C THR A 88 -8.86 -3.60 1.31
N LEU A 89 -8.24 -4.38 0.41
CA LEU A 89 -8.49 -4.23 -1.02
C LEU A 89 -9.95 -4.58 -1.37
N ALA A 90 -10.47 -5.69 -0.87
CA ALA A 90 -11.84 -6.11 -1.15
C ALA A 90 -12.84 -5.04 -0.70
N ALA A 91 -12.64 -4.46 0.49
CA ALA A 91 -13.44 -3.35 0.99
C ALA A 91 -13.33 -2.10 0.10
N VAL A 92 -12.11 -1.72 -0.30
CA VAL A 92 -11.88 -0.56 -1.19
C VAL A 92 -12.57 -0.75 -2.54
N LEU A 93 -12.43 -1.92 -3.16
CA LEU A 93 -13.08 -2.22 -4.43
C LEU A 93 -14.60 -2.24 -4.29
N ALA A 94 -15.14 -2.82 -3.21
CA ALA A 94 -16.57 -2.81 -2.93
C ALA A 94 -17.12 -1.40 -2.74
N VAL A 95 -16.45 -0.56 -1.93
CA VAL A 95 -16.84 0.85 -1.75
C VAL A 95 -16.76 1.60 -3.07
N THR A 96 -15.69 1.40 -3.84
CA THR A 96 -15.54 2.05 -5.16
C THR A 96 -16.64 1.61 -6.15
N ARG A 97 -17.14 0.38 -6.04
CA ARG A 97 -18.17 -0.16 -6.94
C ARG A 97 -19.59 0.25 -6.57
N PHE A 98 -19.89 0.31 -5.27
CA PHE A 98 -21.25 0.48 -4.75
C PHE A 98 -21.52 1.85 -4.11
N ALA A 99 -20.50 2.54 -3.61
CA ALA A 99 -20.67 3.85 -2.99
C ALA A 99 -20.48 4.97 -4.01
N SER A 100 -21.53 5.75 -4.20
CA SER A 100 -21.53 6.96 -5.02
C SER A 100 -21.45 8.16 -4.10
N PHE A 101 -20.25 8.53 -3.64
CA PHE A 101 -20.06 9.76 -2.89
C PHE A 101 -20.14 10.98 -3.80
N ASP A 102 -20.64 12.08 -3.27
CA ASP A 102 -20.60 13.36 -3.97
C ASP A 102 -19.15 13.74 -4.30
N MET A 103 -18.96 14.30 -5.51
CA MET A 103 -17.64 14.62 -6.04
C MET A 103 -16.92 15.66 -5.17
N HIS A 104 -17.65 16.63 -4.63
CA HIS A 104 -17.09 17.68 -3.78
C HIS A 104 -16.69 17.12 -2.41
N VAL A 105 -17.51 16.25 -1.83
CA VAL A 105 -17.22 15.57 -0.56
C VAL A 105 -15.96 14.72 -0.68
N SER A 106 -15.85 13.94 -1.77
CA SER A 106 -14.67 13.09 -2.02
C SER A 106 -13.39 13.91 -2.14
N CYS A 107 -13.42 15.02 -2.89
CA CYS A 107 -12.28 15.94 -3.01
C CYS A 107 -11.90 16.57 -1.67
N GLY A 108 -12.88 17.05 -0.89
CA GLY A 108 -12.63 17.62 0.43
C GLY A 108 -11.92 16.63 1.36
N LEU A 109 -12.38 15.37 1.36
CA LEU A 109 -11.78 14.32 2.19
C LEU A 109 -10.37 13.92 1.73
N ILE A 110 -10.11 13.88 0.42
CA ILE A 110 -8.77 13.63 -0.12
C ILE A 110 -7.80 14.73 0.31
N VAL A 111 -8.18 16.00 0.18
CA VAL A 111 -7.34 17.14 0.57
C VAL A 111 -7.06 17.10 2.07
N ALA A 112 -8.09 16.93 2.90
CA ALA A 112 -7.93 16.83 4.35
C ALA A 112 -7.00 15.67 4.76
N SER A 113 -7.18 14.51 4.14
CA SER A 113 -6.36 13.32 4.41
C SER A 113 -4.90 13.52 3.97
N SER A 114 -4.70 14.16 2.81
CA SER A 114 -3.36 14.44 2.26
C SER A 114 -2.59 15.43 3.14
N VAL A 115 -3.26 16.45 3.69
CA VAL A 115 -2.67 17.35 4.68
C VAL A 115 -2.28 16.58 5.94
N GLY A 116 -3.16 15.70 6.44
CA GLY A 116 -2.86 14.84 7.57
C GLY A 116 -1.61 13.97 7.35
N ILE A 117 -1.51 13.31 6.20
CA ILE A 117 -0.35 12.49 5.83
C ILE A 117 0.92 13.36 5.70
N GLY A 118 0.82 14.54 5.08
CA GLY A 118 1.95 15.47 4.92
C GLY A 118 2.50 15.97 6.25
N LEU A 119 1.62 16.27 7.22
CA LEU A 119 2.02 16.64 8.58
C LEU A 119 2.78 15.51 9.27
N GLU A 120 2.26 14.28 9.19
CA GLU A 120 2.92 13.08 9.73
C GLU A 120 4.31 12.87 9.11
N ALA A 121 4.41 12.98 7.77
CA ALA A 121 5.67 12.85 7.05
C ALA A 121 6.66 13.98 7.40
N GLY A 122 6.17 15.21 7.59
CA GLY A 122 6.97 16.36 8.03
C GLY A 122 7.51 16.19 9.46
N LEU A 123 6.72 15.64 10.36
CA LEU A 123 7.14 15.29 11.72
C LEU A 123 8.19 14.17 11.70
N ALA A 124 7.99 13.13 10.88
CA ALA A 124 8.95 12.05 10.70
C ALA A 124 10.30 12.57 10.15
N ARG A 125 10.28 13.54 9.21
CA ARG A 125 11.50 14.19 8.67
C ARG A 125 12.34 14.86 9.75
N LYS A 126 11.73 15.44 10.79
CA LYS A 126 12.48 16.06 11.90
C LYS A 126 13.13 15.02 12.82
N LYS A 127 12.59 13.80 12.88
CA LYS A 127 13.03 12.75 13.81
C LYS A 127 14.08 11.81 13.20
N GLN A 128 14.19 11.73 11.87
CA GLN A 128 14.96 10.70 11.18
C GLN A 128 15.97 11.30 10.18
N GLU A 129 17.23 10.83 10.21
CA GLU A 129 18.35 11.37 9.41
C GLU A 129 18.22 11.15 7.89
N SER A 130 17.35 10.24 7.45
CA SER A 130 17.16 9.93 6.03
C SER A 130 16.00 10.74 5.42
N GLY A 131 16.30 11.94 4.90
CA GLY A 131 15.32 12.83 4.26
C GLY A 131 14.61 12.27 3.01
N ILE A 132 15.10 11.14 2.47
CA ILE A 132 14.57 10.48 1.26
C ILE A 132 13.13 9.97 1.48
N TYR A 133 12.80 9.46 2.66
CA TYR A 133 11.48 8.88 2.94
C TYR A 133 10.38 9.94 2.84
N ALA A 134 10.59 11.09 3.48
CA ALA A 134 9.64 12.20 3.43
C ALA A 134 9.52 12.74 1.99
N LEU A 135 10.63 12.84 1.24
CA LEU A 135 10.62 13.30 -0.14
C LEU A 135 9.71 12.42 -1.02
N VAL A 136 9.83 11.10 -0.91
CA VAL A 136 9.00 10.17 -1.68
C VAL A 136 7.52 10.32 -1.31
N VAL A 137 7.19 10.44 -0.02
CA VAL A 137 5.79 10.67 0.41
C VAL A 137 5.22 11.96 -0.18
N TRP A 138 5.96 13.08 -0.09
CA TRP A 138 5.53 14.35 -0.66
C TRP A 138 5.35 14.27 -2.19
N ALA A 139 6.27 13.59 -2.89
CA ALA A 139 6.14 13.35 -4.32
C ALA A 139 4.87 12.56 -4.66
N VAL A 140 4.58 11.49 -3.93
CA VAL A 140 3.37 10.68 -4.13
C VAL A 140 2.10 11.49 -3.82
N LEU A 141 2.10 12.31 -2.77
CA LEU A 141 0.97 13.19 -2.45
C LEU A 141 0.70 14.23 -3.53
N VAL A 142 1.76 14.85 -4.09
CA VAL A 142 1.62 15.81 -5.21
C VAL A 142 1.03 15.12 -6.44
N ILE A 143 1.52 13.93 -6.79
CA ILE A 143 0.97 13.14 -7.90
C ILE A 143 -0.49 12.78 -7.64
N LEU A 144 -0.85 12.40 -6.42
CA LEU A 144 -2.22 12.05 -6.03
C LEU A 144 -3.17 13.26 -6.14
N LEU A 145 -2.75 14.43 -5.69
CA LEU A 145 -3.52 15.67 -5.81
C LEU A 145 -3.69 16.10 -7.28
N ALA A 146 -2.63 16.00 -8.08
CA ALA A 146 -2.71 16.26 -9.52
C ALA A 146 -3.69 15.29 -10.22
N LEU A 147 -3.62 14.00 -9.90
CA LEU A 147 -4.55 13.01 -10.42
C LEU A 147 -5.99 13.28 -9.98
N THR A 148 -6.20 13.69 -8.73
CA THR A 148 -7.52 14.08 -8.20
C THR A 148 -8.09 15.26 -8.99
N ALA A 149 -7.30 16.29 -9.27
CA ALA A 149 -7.73 17.43 -10.08
C ALA A 149 -8.10 17.01 -11.51
N VAL A 150 -7.29 16.17 -12.16
CA VAL A 150 -7.59 15.64 -13.50
C VAL A 150 -8.87 14.78 -13.50
N CYS A 151 -9.04 13.90 -12.51
CA CYS A 151 -10.23 13.06 -12.39
C CYS A 151 -11.49 13.87 -12.09
N TYR A 152 -11.38 14.95 -11.32
CA TYR A 152 -12.46 15.90 -11.07
C TYR A 152 -12.90 16.60 -12.36
N LEU A 153 -11.94 17.06 -13.19
CA LEU A 153 -12.24 17.66 -14.49
C LEU A 153 -12.85 16.67 -15.48
N ARG A 154 -12.43 15.39 -15.43
CA ARG A 154 -12.99 14.31 -16.26
C ARG A 154 -14.28 13.69 -15.71
N ARG A 155 -14.77 14.15 -14.54
CA ARG A 155 -15.91 13.58 -13.80
C ARG A 155 -15.83 12.06 -13.60
N GLU A 156 -14.61 11.56 -13.37
CA GLU A 156 -14.32 10.13 -13.17
C GLU A 156 -14.58 9.73 -11.71
N GLN A 157 -15.86 9.66 -11.33
CA GLN A 157 -16.30 9.46 -9.93
C GLN A 157 -15.71 8.21 -9.27
N GLN A 158 -15.63 7.09 -9.99
CA GLN A 158 -15.05 5.85 -9.47
C GLN A 158 -13.58 6.01 -9.07
N THR A 159 -12.80 6.76 -9.87
CA THR A 159 -11.38 6.97 -9.56
C THR A 159 -11.21 7.90 -8.35
N LEU A 160 -12.09 8.90 -8.20
CA LEU A 160 -12.08 9.78 -7.03
C LEU A 160 -12.41 9.04 -5.74
N VAL A 161 -13.43 8.17 -5.74
CA VAL A 161 -13.78 7.35 -4.57
C VAL A 161 -12.62 6.43 -4.19
N LEU A 162 -11.96 5.81 -5.17
CA LEU A 162 -10.78 4.97 -4.94
C LEU A 162 -9.65 5.76 -4.24
N LEU A 163 -9.27 6.93 -4.77
CA LEU A 163 -8.21 7.77 -4.20
C LEU A 163 -8.57 8.25 -2.80
N CYS A 164 -9.85 8.54 -2.56
CA CYS A 164 -10.38 8.88 -1.25
C CYS A 164 -10.16 7.73 -0.26
N CYS A 165 -10.58 6.51 -0.61
CA CYS A 165 -10.38 5.34 0.24
C CYS A 165 -8.89 5.09 0.53
N VAL A 166 -8.01 5.19 -0.47
CA VAL A 166 -6.56 4.99 -0.28
C VAL A 166 -5.98 5.98 0.72
N THR A 167 -6.26 7.27 0.56
CA THR A 167 -5.71 8.32 1.44
C THR A 167 -6.24 8.21 2.87
N VAL A 168 -7.54 7.91 3.04
CA VAL A 168 -8.15 7.70 4.36
C VAL A 168 -7.54 6.47 5.06
N ILE A 169 -7.44 5.34 4.37
CA ILE A 169 -6.89 4.10 4.96
C ILE A 169 -5.43 4.30 5.37
N VAL A 170 -4.63 4.97 4.55
CA VAL A 170 -3.23 5.27 4.88
C VAL A 170 -3.14 6.16 6.12
N LEU A 171 -3.95 7.22 6.19
CA LEU A 171 -3.98 8.12 7.34
C LEU A 171 -4.40 7.38 8.63
N VAL A 172 -5.48 6.59 8.56
CA VAL A 172 -5.97 5.80 9.70
C VAL A 172 -4.93 4.78 10.14
N SER A 173 -4.30 4.08 9.18
CA SER A 173 -3.23 3.10 9.46
C SER A 173 -2.07 3.75 10.21
N LYS A 174 -1.68 4.98 9.80
CA LYS A 174 -0.59 5.70 10.44
C LYS A 174 -0.96 6.22 11.84
N ARG A 175 -2.20 6.69 12.01
CA ARG A 175 -2.72 7.13 13.31
C ARG A 175 -2.82 5.96 14.30
N ALA A 176 -3.26 4.79 13.85
CA ALA A 176 -3.33 3.59 14.66
C ALA A 176 -1.96 3.16 15.19
N GLU A 177 -0.92 3.22 14.35
CA GLU A 177 0.47 2.93 14.74
C GLU A 177 1.01 3.88 15.83
N ARG A 178 0.58 5.15 15.86
CA ARG A 178 1.03 6.11 16.87
C ARG A 178 0.44 5.83 18.27
N ILE A 179 -0.74 5.23 18.34
CA ILE A 179 -1.49 5.00 19.59
C ILE A 179 -1.08 3.68 20.25
N SER A 180 -0.58 2.71 19.47
CA SER A 180 -0.03 1.43 19.95
C SER A 180 1.40 1.53 20.43
#